data_AF-A0A2M7NXF8-F1
#
_entry.id   AF-A0A2M7NXF8-F1
#
_cell.length_a   1.000
_cell.length_b   1.000
_cell.length_c   1.000
_cell.angle_alpha   90.00
_cell.angle_beta   90.00
_cell.angle_gamma   90.00
#
_symmetry.space_group_name_H-M   'P 1'
#
loop_
_entity.id
_entity.type
_entity.pdbx_description
1 polymer ?
#
loop_
_entity_poly.entity_id
_entity_poly.type
_entity_poly.pdbx_seq_one_letter_code
_entity_poly.pdbx_strand_id
1 'polypeptide(L)'
;MFIPLFFAADSFASDRDECPVYFLTALYFLCSLFSIYPSLSFKGLYRYYFAGFFSLFAGFALFRILRMFPQPVLKKHLSALLFSILLSAAAVFGFSGGRISATFGNPNFFGAVLAAAMPYALYFSLSKPLYLTHLLFFAAALLMTLSRASWIGLGAGLIFFIFAASNKEGIAVTRKKAALKMLSAAVLITAGLLIISPNFSGALFRRAASIFDMSDADIVSRFEGYAASLSMFRERPLFGGGPESFSILFRAHAPISFISGTG
;
A
#
# COMPACT_ATOMS: atom_id res chain seq x y z
N MET A 1 1.69 -7.58 -0.05
CA MET A 1 2.73 -6.54 -0.21
C MET A 1 3.31 -6.21 1.17
N PHE A 2 4.30 -7.00 1.63
CA PHE A 2 4.84 -6.97 3.00
C PHE A 2 6.25 -6.34 3.06
N ILE A 3 6.45 -5.20 2.39
CA ILE A 3 7.80 -4.60 2.25
C ILE A 3 8.06 -3.33 3.11
N PRO A 4 7.09 -2.59 3.71
CA PRO A 4 7.45 -1.25 4.22
C PRO A 4 8.04 -1.17 5.64
N LEU A 5 8.24 -2.27 6.39
CA LEU A 5 8.61 -2.17 7.81
C LEU A 5 10.10 -2.33 8.15
N PHE A 6 10.95 -2.75 7.21
CA PHE A 6 12.33 -3.14 7.54
C PHE A 6 13.41 -2.10 7.20
N PHE A 7 13.05 -0.94 6.65
CA PHE A 7 14.02 0.06 6.18
C PHE A 7 14.35 1.17 7.17
N ALA A 8 13.74 1.17 8.36
CA ALA A 8 13.94 2.21 9.38
C ALA A 8 14.99 1.86 10.45
N ALA A 9 15.60 0.67 10.39
CA ALA A 9 16.65 0.27 11.32
C ALA A 9 18.02 0.69 10.78
N ASP A 10 18.73 1.57 11.50
CA ASP A 10 20.09 2.03 11.18
C ASP A 10 21.13 0.88 11.18
N SER A 11 20.75 -0.30 11.65
CA SER A 11 21.55 -1.52 11.58
C SER A 11 20.68 -2.73 11.28
N PHE A 12 20.86 -3.35 10.12
CA PHE A 12 20.43 -4.73 9.86
C PHE A 12 21.33 -5.72 10.63
N ALA A 13 21.51 -5.53 11.94
CA ALA A 13 22.57 -6.21 12.70
C ALA A 13 22.07 -7.38 13.56
N SER A 14 20.77 -7.52 13.82
CA SER A 14 20.24 -8.55 14.71
C SER A 14 19.26 -9.47 14.00
N ASP A 15 19.45 -10.80 14.14
CA ASP A 15 18.47 -11.81 13.71
C ASP A 15 17.14 -11.69 14.48
N ARG A 16 17.12 -11.04 15.67
CA ARG A 16 15.87 -10.82 16.42
C ARG A 16 14.88 -9.92 15.69
N ASP A 17 15.35 -9.01 14.86
CA ASP A 17 14.49 -8.07 14.11
C ASP A 17 13.71 -8.79 12.99
N GLU A 18 14.11 -10.01 12.62
CA GLU A 18 13.43 -10.84 11.61
C GLU A 18 12.37 -11.77 12.20
N CYS A 19 12.24 -11.85 13.54
CA CYS A 19 11.27 -12.71 14.23
C CYS A 19 9.84 -12.61 13.64
N PRO A 20 9.30 -11.41 13.31
CA PRO A 20 7.98 -11.31 12.69
C PRO A 20 7.88 -11.97 11.32
N VAL A 21 8.95 -11.93 10.51
CA VAL A 21 8.97 -12.51 9.16
C VAL A 21 9.04 -14.03 9.23
N TYR A 22 9.88 -14.56 10.13
CA TYR A 22 9.94 -16.00 10.39
C TYR A 22 8.60 -16.54 10.89
N PHE A 23 8.00 -15.85 11.87
CA PHE A 23 6.70 -16.20 12.41
C PHE A 23 5.62 -16.20 11.33
N LEU A 24 5.54 -15.13 10.51
CA LEU A 24 4.58 -15.05 9.40
C LEU A 24 4.79 -16.16 8.37
N THR A 25 6.05 -16.45 8.02
CA THR A 25 6.39 -17.50 7.05
C THR A 25 6.00 -18.89 7.58
N ALA A 26 6.31 -19.16 8.85
CA ALA A 26 5.94 -20.42 9.51
C ALA A 26 4.42 -20.56 9.66
N LEU A 27 3.72 -19.49 10.04
CA LEU A 27 2.26 -19.48 10.13
C LEU A 27 1.63 -19.70 8.76
N TYR A 28 2.12 -19.04 7.71
CA TYR A 28 1.62 -19.23 6.35
C TYR A 28 1.85 -20.66 5.88
N PHE A 29 3.01 -21.26 6.20
CA PHE A 29 3.28 -22.67 5.93
C PHE A 29 2.27 -23.59 6.63
N LEU A 30 2.04 -23.40 7.93
CA LEU A 30 1.08 -24.20 8.70
C LEU A 30 -0.34 -24.05 8.14
N CYS A 31 -0.79 -22.83 7.85
CA CYS A 31 -2.10 -22.59 7.24
C CYS A 31 -2.20 -23.21 5.83
N SER A 32 -1.09 -23.31 5.09
CA SER A 32 -1.06 -23.99 3.79
C SER A 32 -1.13 -25.51 3.93
N LEU A 33 -0.48 -26.07 4.96
CA LEU A 33 -0.50 -27.50 5.26
C LEU A 33 -1.90 -27.97 5.66
N PHE A 34 -2.59 -27.19 6.51
CA PHE A 34 -3.95 -27.48 6.98
C PHE A 34 -5.05 -26.84 6.12
N SER A 35 -4.70 -26.37 4.91
CA SER A 35 -5.65 -25.80 3.96
C SER A 35 -6.61 -26.84 3.42
N ILE A 36 -7.81 -26.42 3.04
CA ILE A 36 -8.73 -27.26 2.24
C ILE A 36 -8.24 -27.52 0.83
N TYR A 37 -7.37 -26.65 0.30
CA TYR A 37 -6.73 -26.81 -0.99
C TYR A 37 -5.21 -26.63 -0.84
N PRO A 38 -4.48 -27.60 -0.25
CA PRO A 38 -3.05 -27.43 0.02
C PRO A 38 -2.23 -27.08 -1.21
N SER A 39 -2.48 -27.76 -2.36
CA SER A 39 -1.77 -27.45 -3.60
C SER A 39 -1.99 -26.00 -4.05
N LEU A 40 -3.19 -25.44 -3.83
CA LEU A 40 -3.49 -24.06 -4.18
C LEU A 40 -2.80 -23.10 -3.21
N SER A 41 -2.83 -23.38 -1.91
CA SER A 41 -2.16 -22.55 -0.90
C SER A 41 -0.64 -22.51 -1.09
N PHE A 42 -0.03 -23.62 -1.52
CA PHE A 42 1.40 -23.65 -1.81
C PHE A 42 1.78 -22.92 -3.11
N LYS A 43 1.05 -23.19 -4.20
CA LYS A 43 1.39 -22.67 -5.55
C LYS A 43 0.82 -21.28 -5.84
N GLY A 44 -0.28 -20.90 -5.21
CA GLY A 44 -1.01 -19.67 -5.55
C GLY A 44 -1.91 -19.81 -6.77
N LEU A 45 -2.74 -18.80 -6.97
CA LEU A 45 -3.62 -18.63 -8.12
C LEU A 45 -3.19 -17.37 -8.89
N TYR A 46 -2.10 -17.49 -9.64
CA TYR A 46 -1.39 -16.36 -10.25
C TYR A 46 -2.26 -15.42 -11.10
N ARG A 47 -3.34 -15.93 -11.70
CA ARG A 47 -4.30 -15.13 -12.49
C ARG A 47 -5.00 -14.03 -11.70
N TYR A 48 -5.03 -14.12 -10.36
CA TYR A 48 -5.70 -13.19 -9.46
C TYR A 48 -4.74 -12.54 -8.45
N TYR A 49 -3.44 -12.45 -8.77
CA TYR A 49 -2.41 -11.88 -7.88
C TYR A 49 -2.21 -12.65 -6.56
N PHE A 50 -2.62 -13.91 -6.54
CA PHE A 50 -2.45 -14.85 -5.44
C PHE A 50 -1.18 -15.66 -5.66
N ALA A 51 -0.21 -15.52 -4.76
CA ALA A 51 1.16 -15.95 -5.00
C ALA A 51 1.54 -17.24 -4.24
N GLY A 52 0.71 -17.65 -3.27
CA GLY A 52 0.93 -18.84 -2.46
C GLY A 52 2.18 -18.77 -1.59
N PHE A 53 2.43 -19.87 -0.88
CA PHE A 53 3.57 -19.98 0.03
C PHE A 53 4.91 -19.85 -0.69
N PHE A 54 5.08 -20.47 -1.87
CA PHE A 54 6.38 -20.48 -2.54
C PHE A 54 6.83 -19.09 -2.98
N SER A 55 5.92 -18.21 -3.40
CA SER A 55 6.29 -16.83 -3.72
C SER A 55 6.63 -16.02 -2.46
N LEU A 56 5.95 -16.26 -1.34
CA LEU A 56 6.32 -15.65 -0.05
C LEU A 56 7.71 -16.11 0.39
N PHE A 57 7.99 -17.41 0.30
CA PHE A 57 9.29 -17.99 0.61
C PHE A 57 10.40 -17.46 -0.31
N ALA A 58 10.15 -17.35 -1.61
CA ALA A 58 11.10 -16.76 -2.55
C ALA A 58 11.38 -15.28 -2.22
N GLY A 59 10.34 -14.51 -1.83
CA GLY A 59 10.50 -13.13 -1.37
C GLY A 59 11.34 -13.03 -0.10
N PHE A 60 11.14 -13.94 0.86
CA PHE A 60 11.95 -14.04 2.06
C PHE A 60 13.42 -14.40 1.74
N ALA A 61 13.65 -15.37 0.85
CA ALA A 61 15.00 -15.75 0.41
C ALA A 61 15.71 -14.57 -0.29
N LEU A 62 14.99 -13.86 -1.17
CA LEU A 62 15.51 -12.66 -1.84
C LEU A 62 15.87 -11.56 -0.82
N PHE A 63 15.02 -11.34 0.18
CA PHE A 63 15.31 -10.39 1.26
C PHE A 63 16.60 -10.75 2.01
N ARG A 64 16.80 -12.03 2.35
CA ARG A 64 18.03 -12.51 2.99
C ARG A 64 19.26 -12.30 2.09
N ILE A 65 19.14 -12.58 0.79
CA ILE A 65 20.22 -12.34 -0.18
C ILE A 65 20.56 -10.84 -0.25
N LEU A 66 19.55 -9.96 -0.30
CA LEU A 66 19.77 -8.51 -0.36
C LEU A 66 20.49 -7.97 0.88
N ARG A 67 20.30 -8.58 2.06
CA ARG A 67 21.04 -8.23 3.29
C ARG A 67 22.51 -8.62 3.27
N MET A 68 22.92 -9.55 2.41
CA MET A 68 24.34 -9.93 2.27
C MET A 68 25.16 -8.82 1.60
N PHE A 69 24.52 -7.83 0.96
CA PHE A 69 25.21 -6.72 0.32
C PHE A 69 25.58 -5.61 1.30
N PRO A 70 26.72 -4.93 1.09
CA PRO A 70 27.09 -3.76 1.89
C PRO A 70 26.01 -2.66 1.87
N GLN A 71 25.74 -2.06 3.03
CA GLN A 71 24.83 -0.91 3.24
C GLN A 71 24.84 0.19 2.14
N PRO A 72 26.00 0.64 1.62
CA PRO A 72 26.02 1.64 0.54
C PRO A 72 25.43 1.13 -0.79
N VAL A 73 25.56 -0.17 -1.08
CA VAL A 73 24.96 -0.80 -2.26
C VAL A 73 23.44 -0.94 -2.09
N LEU A 74 22.98 -1.28 -0.88
CA LEU A 74 21.55 -1.32 -0.55
C LEU A 74 20.87 0.06 -0.69
N LYS A 75 21.53 1.14 -0.22
CA LYS A 75 21.05 2.51 -0.43
C LYS A 75 20.93 2.87 -1.91
N LYS A 76 21.89 2.44 -2.75
CA LYS A 76 21.83 2.62 -4.21
C LYS A 76 20.65 1.87 -4.84
N HIS A 77 20.38 0.64 -4.41
CA HIS A 77 19.21 -0.13 -4.86
C HIS A 77 17.88 0.48 -4.39
N LEU A 78 17.82 1.00 -3.16
CA LEU A 78 16.63 1.70 -2.68
C LEU A 78 16.39 3.02 -3.43
N SER A 79 17.45 3.78 -3.74
CA SER A 79 17.36 4.94 -4.62
C SER A 79 16.92 4.56 -6.03
N ALA A 80 17.40 3.44 -6.57
CA ALA A 80 16.94 2.91 -7.85
C ALA A 80 15.48 2.43 -7.79
N LEU A 81 15.02 1.90 -6.65
CA LEU A 81 13.62 1.52 -6.44
C LEU A 81 12.71 2.75 -6.35
N LEU A 82 13.10 3.79 -5.61
CA LEU A 82 12.39 5.07 -5.58
C LEU A 82 12.37 5.74 -6.96
N PHE A 83 13.46 5.65 -7.71
CA PHE A 83 13.54 6.10 -9.09
C PHE A 83 12.67 5.25 -10.02
N SER A 84 12.57 3.95 -9.81
CA SER A 84 11.67 3.07 -10.56
C SER A 84 10.20 3.30 -10.21
N ILE A 85 9.89 3.74 -8.98
CA ILE A 85 8.55 4.19 -8.59
C ILE A 85 8.22 5.50 -9.32
N LEU A 86 9.14 6.46 -9.34
CA LEU A 86 9.01 7.68 -10.16
C LEU A 86 8.83 7.37 -11.64
N LEU A 87 9.65 6.46 -12.19
CA LEU A 87 9.58 6.05 -13.58
C LEU A 87 8.29 5.28 -13.86
N SER A 88 7.79 4.45 -12.94
CA SER A 88 6.50 3.75 -13.07
C SER A 88 5.31 4.70 -13.02
N ALA A 89 5.42 5.77 -12.25
CA ALA A 89 4.42 6.82 -12.12
C ALA A 89 4.46 7.79 -13.31
N ALA A 90 5.63 7.98 -13.93
CA ALA A 90 5.80 8.68 -15.20
C ALA A 90 5.43 7.79 -16.40
N ALA A 91 5.58 6.47 -16.25
CA ALA A 91 5.17 5.46 -17.19
C ALA A 91 3.65 5.32 -17.15
N VAL A 92 3.06 6.19 -17.96
CA VAL A 92 1.89 5.92 -18.79
C VAL A 92 0.58 5.97 -18.02
N PHE A 93 -0.12 7.10 -18.17
CA PHE A 93 -1.41 7.27 -18.86
C PHE A 93 -2.11 6.01 -19.44
N GLY A 94 -2.03 4.87 -18.77
CA GLY A 94 -2.73 3.63 -19.08
C GLY A 94 -4.15 3.76 -18.57
N PHE A 95 -5.02 4.27 -19.44
CA PHE A 95 -6.43 4.51 -19.16
C PHE A 95 -7.15 3.21 -18.79
N SER A 96 -7.39 3.01 -17.49
CA SER A 96 -8.58 2.30 -17.02
C SER A 96 -9.52 3.32 -16.35
N GLY A 97 -10.50 3.84 -17.10
CA GLY A 97 -11.58 4.64 -16.54
C GLY A 97 -11.19 5.99 -15.88
N GLY A 98 -10.14 6.66 -16.37
CA GLY A 98 -9.75 8.00 -15.89
C GLY A 98 -8.96 8.05 -14.58
N ARG A 99 -8.48 6.90 -14.09
CA ARG A 99 -7.61 6.77 -12.90
C ARG A 99 -6.25 6.25 -13.31
N ILE A 100 -5.17 6.74 -12.69
CA ILE A 100 -3.83 6.21 -12.97
C ILE A 100 -3.49 5.03 -12.06
N SER A 101 -2.89 4.00 -12.64
CA SER A 101 -2.51 2.76 -11.96
C SER A 101 -1.03 2.39 -12.11
N ALA A 102 -0.27 3.12 -12.95
CA ALA A 102 1.15 2.86 -13.24
C ALA A 102 1.38 1.38 -13.62
N THR A 103 2.56 0.83 -13.34
CA THR A 103 2.88 -0.59 -13.55
C THR A 103 2.18 -1.53 -12.57
N PHE A 104 1.36 -1.02 -11.64
CA PHE A 104 0.68 -1.84 -10.62
C PHE A 104 -0.66 -2.39 -11.10
N GLY A 105 -1.19 -1.95 -12.25
CA GLY A 105 -2.45 -2.45 -12.82
C GLY A 105 -3.72 -2.10 -12.02
N ASN A 106 -3.57 -1.54 -10.82
CA ASN A 106 -4.67 -1.10 -9.97
C ASN A 106 -4.35 0.25 -9.31
N PRO A 107 -5.23 1.27 -9.44
CA PRO A 107 -5.01 2.60 -8.87
C PRO A 107 -4.91 2.60 -7.33
N ASN A 108 -5.59 1.68 -6.65
CA ASN A 108 -5.51 1.58 -5.19
C ASN A 108 -4.16 0.99 -4.72
N PHE A 109 -3.60 0.02 -5.46
CA PHE A 109 -2.28 -0.51 -5.13
C PHE A 109 -1.20 0.54 -5.34
N PHE A 110 -1.25 1.24 -6.47
CA PHE A 110 -0.33 2.34 -6.73
C PHE A 110 -0.48 3.46 -5.69
N GLY A 111 -1.71 3.85 -5.35
CA GLY A 111 -1.99 4.83 -4.30
C GLY A 111 -1.41 4.44 -2.94
N ALA A 112 -1.51 3.17 -2.55
CA ALA A 112 -0.93 2.68 -1.30
C ALA A 112 0.62 2.79 -1.28
N VAL A 113 1.28 2.50 -2.40
CA VAL A 113 2.74 2.68 -2.53
C VAL A 113 3.14 4.14 -2.39
N LEU A 114 2.44 5.04 -3.07
CA LEU A 114 2.67 6.48 -2.97
C LEU A 114 2.47 6.97 -1.54
N ALA A 115 1.35 6.58 -0.90
CA ALA A 115 1.04 6.95 0.48
C ALA A 115 2.14 6.48 1.46
N ALA A 116 2.70 5.28 1.26
CA ALA A 116 3.80 4.77 2.07
C ALA A 116 5.14 5.46 1.80
N ALA A 117 5.42 5.87 0.55
CA ALA A 117 6.68 6.50 0.16
C ALA A 117 6.76 7.99 0.53
N MET A 118 5.63 8.70 0.54
CA MET A 118 5.56 10.15 0.74
C MET A 118 6.13 10.66 2.07
N PRO A 119 5.94 10.01 3.24
CA PRO A 119 6.58 10.43 4.49
C PRO A 119 8.12 10.48 4.40
N TYR A 120 8.72 9.55 3.67
CA TYR A 120 10.17 9.52 3.45
C TYR A 120 10.63 10.63 2.50
N ALA A 121 9.88 10.86 1.42
CA ALA A 121 10.15 11.99 0.51
C ALA A 121 10.06 13.32 1.27
N LEU A 122 9.06 13.47 2.14
CA LEU A 122 8.93 14.63 3.03
C LEU A 122 10.14 14.76 3.96
N TYR A 123 10.54 13.69 4.65
CA TYR A 123 11.70 13.68 5.54
C TYR A 123 12.98 14.12 4.82
N PHE A 124 13.32 13.50 3.68
CA PHE A 124 14.53 13.84 2.93
C PHE A 124 14.46 15.25 2.34
N SER A 125 13.27 15.74 1.97
CA SER A 125 13.11 17.10 1.45
C SER A 125 13.57 18.18 2.43
N LEU A 126 13.56 17.90 3.74
CA LEU A 126 13.95 18.85 4.79
C LEU A 126 15.43 19.24 4.71
N SER A 127 16.29 18.30 4.32
CA SER A 127 17.73 18.52 4.16
C SER A 127 18.15 18.63 2.68
N LYS A 128 17.40 17.99 1.76
CA LYS A 128 17.75 17.90 0.34
C LYS A 128 16.58 18.39 -0.53
N PRO A 129 16.63 19.62 -1.07
CA PRO A 129 15.49 20.24 -1.77
C PRO A 129 15.05 19.47 -3.02
N LEU A 130 15.92 18.69 -3.66
CA LEU A 130 15.56 17.82 -4.79
C LEU A 130 14.42 16.83 -4.46
N TYR A 131 14.30 16.39 -3.20
CA TYR A 131 13.22 15.48 -2.80
C TYR A 131 11.85 16.18 -2.73
N LEU A 132 11.80 17.52 -2.80
CA LEU A 132 10.54 18.25 -2.94
C LEU A 132 9.88 17.95 -4.30
N THR A 133 10.65 17.76 -5.37
CA THR A 133 10.08 17.39 -6.68
C THR A 133 9.45 16.00 -6.64
N HIS A 134 10.05 15.06 -5.90
CA HIS A 134 9.50 13.73 -5.69
C HIS A 134 8.19 13.81 -4.90
N LEU A 135 8.16 14.63 -3.84
CA LEU A 135 6.96 14.83 -3.02
C LEU A 135 5.81 15.42 -3.86
N LEU A 136 6.09 16.45 -4.66
CA LEU A 136 5.10 17.08 -5.54
C LEU A 136 4.56 16.08 -6.56
N PHE A 137 5.45 15.30 -7.17
CA PHE A 137 5.08 14.31 -8.16
C PHE A 137 4.27 13.15 -7.56
N PHE A 138 4.68 12.62 -6.40
CA PHE A 138 3.93 11.58 -5.69
C PHE A 138 2.55 12.05 -5.27
N ALA A 139 2.44 13.28 -4.78
CA ALA A 139 1.16 13.82 -4.37
C ALA A 139 0.23 14.08 -5.58
N ALA A 140 0.74 14.57 -6.71
CA ALA A 140 -0.03 14.68 -7.94
C ALA A 140 -0.51 13.30 -8.43
N ALA A 141 0.39 12.32 -8.49
CA ALA A 141 0.06 10.95 -8.87
C ALA A 141 -0.98 10.33 -7.92
N LEU A 142 -0.84 10.54 -6.60
CA LEU A 142 -1.76 10.03 -5.59
C LEU A 142 -3.18 10.58 -5.78
N LEU A 143 -3.33 11.86 -6.10
CA LEU A 143 -4.62 12.45 -6.41
C LEU A 143 -5.22 11.86 -7.68
N MET A 144 -4.41 11.67 -8.72
CA MET A 144 -4.84 11.04 -9.97
C MET A 144 -5.23 9.56 -9.83
N THR A 145 -4.82 8.88 -8.75
CA THR A 145 -5.33 7.52 -8.45
C THR A 145 -6.81 7.52 -8.02
N LEU A 146 -7.34 8.66 -7.54
CA LEU A 146 -8.68 8.77 -6.93
C LEU A 146 -8.93 7.72 -5.83
N SER A 147 -7.88 7.22 -5.17
CA SER A 147 -7.97 6.21 -4.13
C SER A 147 -8.20 6.85 -2.75
N ARG A 148 -9.47 6.93 -2.34
CA ARG A 148 -9.91 7.43 -1.03
C ARG A 148 -9.11 6.82 0.13
N ALA A 149 -8.97 5.50 0.14
CA ALA A 149 -8.24 4.77 1.17
C ALA A 149 -6.75 5.17 1.22
N SER A 150 -6.15 5.46 0.06
CA SER A 150 -4.75 5.89 0.01
C SER A 150 -4.57 7.32 0.53
N TRP A 151 -5.53 8.22 0.31
CA TRP A 151 -5.52 9.57 0.88
C TRP A 151 -5.63 9.54 2.41
N ILE A 152 -6.54 8.72 2.93
CA ILE A 152 -6.71 8.51 4.37
C ILE A 152 -5.44 7.86 4.96
N GLY A 153 -4.89 6.85 4.28
CA GLY A 153 -3.64 6.18 4.69
C GLY A 153 -2.44 7.12 4.72
N LEU A 154 -2.31 8.01 3.74
CA LEU A 154 -1.30 9.07 3.76
C LEU A 154 -1.51 10.00 4.95
N GLY A 155 -2.75 10.46 5.19
CA GLY A 155 -3.07 11.32 6.33
C GLY A 155 -2.67 10.69 7.66
N ALA A 156 -3.06 9.43 7.88
CA ALA A 156 -2.68 8.67 9.06
C ALA A 156 -1.16 8.46 9.17
N GLY A 157 -0.50 8.13 8.06
CA GLY A 157 0.96 7.94 8.02
C GLY A 157 1.72 9.23 8.32
N LEU A 158 1.24 10.38 7.86
CA LEU A 158 1.83 11.69 8.15
C LEU A 158 1.59 12.12 9.60
N ILE A 159 0.39 11.89 10.14
CA ILE A 159 0.10 12.08 11.57
C ILE A 159 1.08 11.24 12.39
N PHE A 160 1.15 9.93 12.11
CA PHE A 160 2.09 9.04 12.78
C PHE A 160 3.53 9.53 12.64
N PHE A 161 3.97 9.92 11.44
CA PHE A 161 5.31 10.45 11.23
C PHE A 161 5.60 11.71 12.05
N ILE A 162 4.65 12.65 12.11
CA ILE A 162 4.80 13.92 12.86
C ILE A 162 4.82 13.67 14.38
N PHE A 163 4.01 12.74 14.87
CA PHE A 163 3.88 12.46 16.32
C PHE A 163 4.84 11.40 16.83
N ALA A 164 5.07 10.30 16.11
CA ALA A 164 5.92 9.19 16.54
C ALA A 164 7.42 9.45 16.30
N ALA A 165 7.80 10.13 15.22
CA ALA A 165 9.21 10.46 14.99
C ALA A 165 9.73 11.55 15.95
N SER A 166 8.86 12.16 16.75
CA SER A 166 9.16 13.38 17.50
C SER A 166 9.93 13.23 18.80
N ASN A 167 10.10 11.99 19.29
CA ASN A 167 10.79 11.73 20.56
C ASN A 167 12.31 11.52 20.41
N LYS A 168 12.89 11.74 19.22
CA LYS A 168 14.35 11.80 19.04
C LYS A 168 14.77 13.27 18.86
N GLU A 169 15.76 13.69 19.65
CA GLU A 169 16.28 15.05 19.65
C GLU A 169 16.68 15.49 18.22
N GLY A 170 16.18 16.65 17.78
CA GLY A 170 16.38 17.19 16.41
C GLY A 170 15.14 17.22 15.50
N ILE A 171 14.03 16.58 15.88
CA ILE A 171 12.82 16.46 15.03
C ILE A 171 11.71 17.49 15.38
N ALA A 172 11.82 18.22 16.48
CA ALA A 172 10.82 19.25 16.83
C ALA A 172 10.79 20.44 15.83
N VAL A 173 11.97 20.93 15.40
CA VAL A 173 12.11 21.98 14.37
C VAL A 173 11.61 21.49 12.98
N THR A 174 11.56 20.18 12.80
CA THR A 174 11.09 19.51 11.59
C THR A 174 9.57 19.58 11.43
N ARG A 175 8.77 19.68 12.50
CA ARG A 175 7.29 19.68 12.41
C ARG A 175 6.72 20.90 11.69
N LYS A 176 7.12 22.12 12.09
CA LYS A 176 6.63 23.36 11.46
C LYS A 176 7.07 23.46 10.00
N LYS A 177 8.33 23.09 9.72
CA LYS A 177 8.87 23.03 8.35
C LYS A 177 8.17 21.97 7.49
N ALA A 178 7.90 20.79 8.03
CA ALA A 178 7.17 19.72 7.34
C ALA A 178 5.72 20.14 7.05
N ALA A 179 5.01 20.72 8.02
CA ALA A 179 3.66 21.23 7.83
C ALA A 179 3.60 22.33 6.76
N LEU A 180 4.52 23.29 6.77
CA LEU A 180 4.62 24.32 5.74
C LEU A 180 4.91 23.74 4.35
N LYS A 181 5.83 22.77 4.26
CA LYS A 181 6.13 22.10 2.98
C LYS A 181 4.94 21.30 2.47
N MET A 182 4.23 20.59 3.33
CA MET A 182 3.00 19.89 2.98
C MET A 182 1.93 20.86 2.49
N LEU A 183 1.73 21.98 3.19
CA LEU A 183 0.79 23.01 2.77
C LEU A 183 1.18 23.59 1.41
N SER A 184 2.45 23.93 1.20
CA SER A 184 2.93 24.43 -0.09
C SER A 184 2.75 23.41 -1.21
N ALA A 185 3.01 22.13 -0.93
CA ALA A 185 2.81 21.05 -1.91
C ALA A 185 1.32 20.91 -2.26
N ALA A 186 0.44 20.88 -1.25
CA ALA A 186 -1.00 20.80 -1.46
C ALA A 186 -1.52 21.98 -2.29
N VAL A 187 -1.08 23.20 -2.00
CA VAL A 187 -1.46 24.41 -2.76
C VAL A 187 -0.98 24.33 -4.20
N LEU A 188 0.30 24.05 -4.43
CA LEU A 188 0.87 23.97 -5.78
C LEU A 188 0.20 22.89 -6.63
N ILE A 189 -0.10 21.75 -6.03
CA ILE A 189 -0.74 20.63 -6.72
C ILE A 189 -2.19 20.95 -7.04
N THR A 190 -2.93 21.51 -6.08
CA THR A 190 -4.32 21.91 -6.31
C THR A 190 -4.40 22.97 -7.40
N ALA A 191 -3.53 23.98 -7.36
CA ALA A 191 -3.44 25.02 -8.39
C ALA A 191 -3.11 24.43 -9.76
N GLY A 192 -2.09 23.57 -9.85
CA GLY A 192 -1.70 22.93 -11.11
C GLY A 192 -2.82 22.05 -11.69
N LEU A 193 -3.51 21.28 -10.85
CA LEU A 193 -4.61 20.42 -11.28
C LEU A 193 -5.83 21.21 -11.75
N LEU A 194 -6.15 22.33 -11.09
CA LEU A 194 -7.23 23.22 -11.51
C LEU A 194 -6.95 23.86 -12.88
N ILE A 195 -5.69 24.17 -13.19
CA ILE A 195 -5.28 24.70 -14.50
C ILE A 195 -5.39 23.63 -15.58
N ILE A 196 -4.95 22.40 -15.30
CA ILE A 196 -4.85 21.33 -16.30
C ILE A 196 -6.23 20.72 -16.64
N SER A 197 -7.13 20.61 -15.66
CA SER A 197 -8.44 20.00 -15.89
C SER A 197 -9.49 20.51 -14.91
N PRO A 198 -10.33 21.49 -15.31
CA PRO A 198 -11.43 21.97 -14.48
C PRO A 198 -12.39 20.86 -14.04
N ASN A 199 -12.63 19.87 -14.92
CA ASN A 199 -13.49 18.71 -14.63
C ASN A 199 -12.89 17.72 -13.62
N PHE A 200 -11.57 17.72 -13.45
CA PHE A 200 -10.89 16.87 -12.46
C PHE A 200 -11.25 17.28 -11.03
N SER A 201 -11.50 18.58 -10.80
CA SER A 201 -11.96 19.08 -9.50
C SER A 201 -13.27 18.44 -9.05
N GLY A 202 -14.21 18.24 -9.98
CA GLY A 202 -15.49 17.56 -9.70
C GLY A 202 -15.30 16.08 -9.36
N ALA A 203 -14.39 15.38 -10.04
CA ALA A 203 -14.07 13.98 -9.72
C ALA A 203 -13.40 13.84 -8.35
N LEU A 204 -12.45 14.73 -8.03
CA LEU A 204 -11.82 14.80 -6.71
C LEU A 204 -12.86 15.08 -5.62
N PHE A 205 -13.71 16.09 -5.81
CA PHE A 205 -14.72 16.47 -4.82
C PHE A 205 -15.72 15.35 -4.58
N ARG A 206 -16.26 14.72 -5.65
CA ARG A 206 -17.16 13.56 -5.51
C ARG A 206 -16.49 12.43 -4.73
N ARG A 207 -15.23 12.12 -5.02
CA ARG A 207 -14.48 11.08 -4.31
C ARG A 207 -14.18 11.45 -2.86
N ALA A 208 -13.91 12.72 -2.56
CA ALA A 208 -13.72 13.19 -1.20
C ALA A 208 -15.03 13.15 -0.40
N ALA A 209 -16.14 13.60 -0.98
CA ALA A 209 -17.47 13.55 -0.36
C ALA A 209 -17.89 12.11 -0.06
N SER A 210 -17.64 11.17 -0.98
CA SER A 210 -18.02 9.77 -0.78
C SER A 210 -17.16 9.03 0.25
N ILE A 211 -16.16 9.66 0.86
CA ILE A 211 -15.48 9.10 2.05
C ILE A 211 -16.47 8.99 3.22
N PHE A 212 -17.40 9.93 3.32
CA PHE A 212 -18.36 10.02 4.43
C PHE A 212 -19.72 9.38 4.10
N ASP A 213 -19.92 8.97 2.85
CA ASP A 213 -21.14 8.32 2.40
C ASP A 213 -21.08 6.81 2.69
N MET A 214 -21.64 6.40 3.83
CA MET A 214 -21.70 4.98 4.22
C MET A 214 -22.56 4.13 3.28
N SER A 215 -23.39 4.75 2.43
CA SER A 215 -24.20 4.06 1.42
C SER A 215 -23.47 3.86 0.09
N ASP A 216 -22.24 4.38 -0.04
CA ASP A 216 -21.40 4.17 -1.22
C ASP A 216 -21.19 2.68 -1.49
N ALA A 217 -21.42 2.26 -2.74
CA ALA A 217 -21.37 0.85 -3.13
C ALA A 217 -20.01 0.19 -2.84
N ASP A 218 -18.87 0.91 -2.94
CA ASP A 218 -17.57 0.35 -2.59
C ASP A 218 -17.44 0.10 -1.07
N ILE A 219 -18.14 0.88 -0.24
CA ILE A 219 -18.14 0.72 1.22
C ILE A 219 -19.06 -0.43 1.62
N VAL A 220 -20.28 -0.45 1.08
CA VAL A 220 -21.26 -1.52 1.33
C VAL A 220 -20.69 -2.88 0.95
N SER A 221 -20.13 -3.01 -0.26
CA SER A 221 -19.52 -4.27 -0.72
C SER A 221 -18.37 -4.76 0.16
N ARG A 222 -17.62 -3.86 0.81
CA ARG A 222 -16.58 -4.25 1.79
C ARG A 222 -17.18 -4.80 3.07
N PHE A 223 -18.24 -4.19 3.60
CA PHE A 223 -18.91 -4.69 4.79
C PHE A 223 -19.58 -6.05 4.55
N GLU A 224 -20.23 -6.22 3.40
CA GLU A 224 -20.73 -7.53 2.94
C GLU A 224 -19.57 -8.53 2.83
N GLY A 225 -18.44 -8.11 2.26
CA GLY A 225 -17.23 -8.90 2.17
C GLY A 225 -16.69 -9.36 3.54
N TYR A 226 -16.66 -8.46 4.52
CA TYR A 226 -16.25 -8.76 5.89
C TYR A 226 -17.22 -9.68 6.61
N ALA A 227 -18.53 -9.49 6.41
CA ALA A 227 -19.55 -10.36 6.98
C ALA A 227 -19.41 -11.80 6.45
N ALA A 228 -19.22 -11.96 5.13
CA ALA A 228 -18.94 -13.26 4.52
C ALA A 228 -17.63 -13.87 5.05
N SER A 229 -16.57 -13.06 5.16
CA SER A 229 -15.27 -13.49 5.72
C SER A 229 -15.39 -13.96 7.18
N LEU A 230 -16.20 -13.28 7.99
CA LEU A 230 -16.45 -13.66 9.38
C LEU A 230 -17.23 -14.96 9.47
N SER A 231 -18.20 -15.17 8.56
CA SER A 231 -18.93 -16.44 8.44
C SER A 231 -17.96 -17.59 8.13
N MET A 232 -17.07 -17.42 7.14
CA MET A 232 -16.02 -18.38 6.81
C MET A 232 -15.10 -18.68 8.00
N PHE A 233 -14.72 -17.66 8.78
CA PHE A 233 -13.88 -17.82 9.96
C PHE A 233 -14.58 -18.62 11.06
N ARG A 234 -15.88 -18.38 11.30
CA ARG A 234 -16.66 -19.09 12.33
C ARG A 234 -16.72 -20.59 12.08
N GLU A 235 -16.73 -21.02 10.82
CA GLU A 235 -16.72 -22.43 10.46
C GLU A 235 -15.35 -23.10 10.68
N ARG A 236 -14.25 -22.34 10.54
CA ARG A 236 -12.88 -22.84 10.68
C ARG A 236 -11.97 -21.83 11.39
N PRO A 237 -12.06 -21.68 12.72
CA PRO A 237 -11.39 -20.60 13.44
C PRO A 237 -9.87 -20.74 13.58
N LEU A 238 -9.32 -21.96 13.44
CA LEU A 238 -7.88 -22.20 13.63
C LEU A 238 -7.07 -21.87 12.38
N PHE A 239 -7.27 -22.62 11.29
CA PHE A 239 -6.51 -22.47 10.04
C PHE A 239 -7.34 -21.88 8.88
N GLY A 240 -8.63 -21.59 9.11
CA GLY A 240 -9.53 -21.11 8.07
C GLY A 240 -9.67 -22.09 6.91
N GLY A 241 -9.83 -21.55 5.70
CA GLY A 241 -9.70 -22.30 4.45
C GLY A 241 -8.24 -22.45 3.97
N GLY A 242 -7.26 -21.99 4.75
CA GLY A 242 -5.89 -21.81 4.29
C GLY A 242 -5.73 -20.66 3.28
N PRO A 243 -4.49 -20.26 2.97
CA PRO A 243 -4.20 -19.19 2.03
C PRO A 243 -4.72 -19.51 0.62
N GLU A 244 -5.05 -18.48 -0.15
CA GLU A 244 -5.47 -18.59 -1.56
C GLU A 244 -6.83 -19.28 -1.80
N SER A 245 -7.47 -19.82 -0.75
CA SER A 245 -8.80 -20.43 -0.83
C SER A 245 -9.96 -19.44 -0.72
N PHE A 246 -9.68 -18.15 -0.47
CA PHE A 246 -10.71 -17.16 -0.16
C PHE A 246 -11.76 -17.05 -1.26
N SER A 247 -11.36 -16.87 -2.52
CA SER A 247 -12.29 -16.68 -3.64
C SER A 247 -13.20 -17.90 -3.88
N ILE A 248 -12.75 -19.09 -3.52
CA ILE A 248 -13.51 -20.35 -3.64
C ILE A 248 -14.59 -20.39 -2.56
N LEU A 249 -14.21 -20.13 -1.31
CA LEU A 249 -15.11 -20.18 -0.17
C LEU A 249 -16.09 -19.00 -0.15
N PHE A 250 -15.61 -17.82 -0.54
CA PHE A 250 -16.35 -16.57 -0.45
C PHE A 250 -17.73 -16.66 -1.10
N ARG A 251 -17.84 -17.30 -2.27
CA ARG A 251 -19.13 -17.42 -2.98
C ARG A 251 -20.21 -18.14 -2.18
N ALA A 252 -19.83 -19.09 -1.31
CA ALA A 252 -20.78 -19.81 -0.48
C ALA A 252 -21.33 -18.96 0.68
N HIS A 253 -20.63 -17.89 1.07
CA HIS A 253 -21.01 -17.02 2.20
C HIS A 253 -21.38 -15.61 1.78
N ALA A 254 -21.12 -15.23 0.53
CA ALA A 254 -21.45 -13.91 0.02
C ALA A 254 -22.98 -13.73 -0.02
N PRO A 255 -23.51 -12.59 0.46
CA PRO A 255 -24.94 -12.34 0.40
C PRO A 255 -25.40 -12.24 -1.06
N ILE A 256 -26.66 -12.61 -1.31
CA ILE A 256 -27.23 -12.61 -2.67
C ILE A 256 -27.15 -11.22 -3.31
N SER A 257 -27.32 -10.14 -2.52
CA SER A 257 -27.11 -8.75 -2.95
C SER A 257 -25.76 -8.55 -3.61
N PHE A 258 -24.68 -9.02 -2.97
CA PHE A 258 -23.31 -8.93 -3.48
C PHE A 258 -23.14 -9.70 -4.80
N ILE A 259 -23.69 -10.91 -4.88
CA ILE A 259 -23.59 -11.77 -6.09
C ILE A 259 -24.38 -11.15 -7.25
N SER A 260 -25.58 -10.62 -6.98
CA SER A 260 -26.45 -10.01 -7.99
C SER A 260 -25.94 -8.66 -8.51
N GLY A 261 -25.22 -7.89 -7.69
CA GLY A 261 -24.62 -6.60 -8.08
C GLY A 261 -23.26 -6.70 -8.78
N THR A 262 -22.71 -7.91 -8.93
CA THR A 262 -21.40 -8.17 -9.57
C THR A 262 -21.52 -8.89 -10.92
N GLY A 263 -22.73 -8.97 -11.48
CA GLY A 263 -23.02 -9.48 -12.83
C GLY A 263 -22.67 -8.51 -13.95
#